data_AF-A0AAE0WUN9-F1
#
_entry.id   AF-A0AAE0WUN9-F1
#
_cell.length_a   1.000
_cell.length_b   1.000
_cell.length_c   1.000
_cell.angle_alpha   90.00
_cell.angle_beta   90.00
_cell.angle_gamma   90.00
#
_symmetry.space_group_name_H-M   'P 1'
#
loop_
_entity.id
_entity.type
_entity.pdbx_description
1 polymer ?
#
loop_
_entity_poly.entity_id
_entity_poly.type
_entity_poly.pdbx_seq_one_letter_code
_entity_poly.pdbx_strand_id
1 'polypeptide(L)'
;MPSVARLARQSPILQHIRLATTSSSSPGSTAIRTRRVTVTNDTGAVPWKELKMGEKAARATQQSFNFGLIMLGITLTGAVGYVLWLEVFSTDSKTAIFNRAADQVRKDPRCIELLAGTEGLHTKREIKAYGEPSWSRWARNRTIASRNETDRAGVEHMHMHFYVEGPAAKGTVQVHMLRMPGQKDFEYKMLAVDVPGQKRYFLEGGDGIIGGQRSQGRMFGVRWN
;
A
#
# COMPACT_ATOMS: atom_id res chain seq x y z
N MET A 1 30.79 10.87 -79.82
CA MET A 1 30.07 9.58 -80.00
C MET A 1 29.37 9.24 -78.68
N PRO A 2 28.09 9.61 -78.50
CA PRO A 2 27.33 9.30 -77.29
C PRO A 2 26.66 7.93 -77.42
N SER A 3 26.79 7.08 -76.38
CA SER A 3 25.97 5.88 -76.23
C SER A 3 24.98 6.11 -75.10
N VAL A 4 23.71 6.20 -75.49
CA VAL A 4 22.55 6.38 -74.63
C VAL A 4 22.09 4.99 -74.18
N ALA A 5 22.22 4.69 -72.88
CA ALA A 5 21.62 3.51 -72.28
C ALA A 5 20.45 3.91 -71.37
N ARG A 6 19.34 3.22 -71.58
CA ARG A 6 17.96 3.56 -71.21
C ARG A 6 17.70 3.51 -69.71
N LEU A 7 16.89 4.47 -69.24
CA LEU A 7 16.15 4.42 -67.98
C LEU A 7 15.13 3.27 -67.99
N ALA A 8 15.30 2.31 -67.09
CA ALA A 8 14.25 1.35 -66.75
C ALA A 8 13.52 1.82 -65.49
N ARG A 9 12.30 2.29 -65.69
CA ARG A 9 11.33 2.71 -64.67
C ARG A 9 10.84 1.47 -63.91
N GLN A 10 11.14 1.34 -62.63
CA GLN A 10 10.49 0.35 -61.75
C GLN A 10 9.19 0.92 -61.19
N SER A 11 8.10 0.19 -61.40
CA SER A 11 6.73 0.46 -60.96
C SER A 11 6.48 0.00 -59.52
N PRO A 12 5.55 0.63 -58.79
CA PRO A 12 5.23 0.23 -57.42
C PRO A 12 4.44 -1.09 -57.39
N ILE A 13 4.83 -1.96 -56.45
CA ILE A 13 4.18 -3.24 -56.17
C ILE A 13 2.82 -2.98 -55.48
N LEU A 14 1.73 -3.19 -56.21
CA LEU A 14 0.38 -3.26 -55.65
C LEU A 14 0.21 -4.57 -54.87
N GLN A 15 0.12 -4.46 -53.54
CA GLN A 15 -0.25 -5.58 -52.67
C GLN A 15 -1.73 -5.91 -52.87
N HIS A 16 -2.03 -7.06 -53.45
CA HIS A 16 -3.39 -7.59 -53.58
C HIS A 16 -3.94 -7.96 -52.20
N ILE A 17 -4.96 -7.22 -51.75
CA ILE A 17 -5.85 -7.62 -50.66
C ILE A 17 -6.60 -8.88 -51.10
N ARG A 18 -6.31 -10.02 -50.46
CA ARG A 18 -7.10 -11.25 -50.64
C ARG A 18 -8.33 -11.19 -49.73
N LEU A 19 -9.48 -10.81 -50.30
CA LEU A 19 -10.78 -11.15 -49.72
C LEU A 19 -10.97 -12.66 -49.86
N ALA A 20 -10.99 -13.39 -48.75
CA ALA A 20 -11.38 -14.80 -48.72
C ALA A 20 -12.91 -14.91 -48.80
N THR A 21 -13.44 -14.92 -50.02
CA THR A 21 -14.82 -15.33 -50.29
C THR A 21 -14.86 -16.86 -50.34
N THR A 22 -15.22 -17.53 -49.25
CA THR A 22 -15.58 -18.96 -49.32
C THR A 22 -17.04 -19.06 -49.76
N SER A 23 -17.23 -19.19 -51.07
CA SER A 23 -18.45 -19.70 -51.67
C SER A 23 -18.58 -21.21 -51.36
N SER A 24 -19.66 -21.59 -50.70
CA SER A 24 -20.15 -22.96 -50.72
C SER A 24 -21.66 -22.95 -50.93
N SER A 25 -22.05 -22.80 -52.20
CA SER A 25 -23.40 -23.08 -52.68
C SER A 25 -23.48 -24.56 -53.07
N SER A 26 -24.19 -25.36 -52.28
CA SER A 26 -24.71 -26.66 -52.73
C SER A 26 -26.24 -26.52 -52.91
N PRO A 27 -26.81 -26.79 -54.10
CA PRO A 27 -28.24 -26.88 -54.27
C PRO A 27 -28.64 -28.35 -54.07
N GLY A 28 -29.40 -28.65 -53.01
CA GLY A 28 -29.87 -30.02 -52.83
C GLY A 28 -30.45 -30.33 -51.46
N SER A 29 -31.77 -30.53 -51.45
CA SER A 29 -32.58 -31.19 -50.43
C SER A 29 -32.87 -30.43 -49.13
N THR A 30 -34.16 -30.33 -48.88
CA THR A 30 -34.87 -29.87 -47.70
C THR A 30 -34.39 -30.61 -46.45
N ALA A 31 -33.48 -30.00 -45.69
CA ALA A 31 -33.23 -30.37 -44.31
C ALA A 31 -32.88 -29.11 -43.52
N ILE A 32 -33.79 -28.66 -42.68
CA ILE A 32 -33.51 -27.68 -41.63
C ILE A 32 -32.45 -28.32 -40.72
N ARG A 33 -31.17 -28.07 -41.04
CA ARG A 33 -30.05 -28.53 -40.23
C ARG A 33 -30.05 -27.65 -38.99
N THR A 34 -30.80 -28.07 -37.97
CA THR A 34 -30.87 -27.41 -36.66
C THR A 34 -29.46 -27.38 -36.06
N ARG A 35 -28.72 -26.28 -36.30
CA ARG A 35 -27.37 -26.09 -35.79
C ARG A 35 -27.47 -25.91 -34.29
N ARG A 36 -27.13 -26.96 -33.55
CA ARG A 36 -27.16 -26.97 -32.09
C ARG A 36 -26.09 -26.02 -31.56
N VAL A 37 -26.50 -24.95 -30.89
CA VAL A 37 -25.58 -23.98 -30.29
C VAL A 37 -24.94 -24.63 -29.06
N THR A 38 -23.61 -24.65 -29.01
CA THR A 38 -22.83 -25.25 -27.91
C THR A 38 -21.88 -24.20 -27.35
N VAL A 39 -21.35 -24.45 -26.14
CA VAL A 39 -20.49 -23.53 -25.39
C VAL A 39 -19.27 -23.06 -26.19
N THR A 40 -18.82 -23.82 -27.19
CA THR A 40 -17.63 -23.50 -28.00
C THR A 40 -17.93 -22.99 -29.41
N ASN A 41 -19.20 -23.04 -29.87
CA ASN A 41 -19.57 -22.71 -31.26
C ASN A 41 -20.52 -21.50 -31.37
N ASP A 42 -20.83 -20.83 -30.26
CA ASP A 42 -21.79 -19.73 -30.26
C ASP A 42 -21.20 -18.44 -30.88
N THR A 43 -21.69 -18.06 -32.05
CA THR A 43 -21.29 -16.84 -32.78
C THR A 43 -22.22 -15.65 -32.51
N GLY A 44 -23.25 -15.81 -31.68
CA GLY A 44 -24.21 -14.75 -31.36
C GLY A 44 -25.27 -14.45 -32.44
N ALA A 45 -25.18 -15.08 -33.62
CA ALA A 45 -26.05 -14.81 -34.77
C ALA A 45 -27.52 -15.25 -34.60
N VAL A 46 -27.80 -16.21 -33.71
CA VAL A 46 -29.16 -16.73 -33.47
C VAL A 46 -29.85 -15.92 -32.36
N PRO A 47 -31.07 -15.38 -32.59
CA PRO A 47 -31.84 -14.63 -31.58
C PRO A 47 -32.20 -15.48 -30.35
N TRP A 48 -32.21 -14.85 -29.17
CA TRP A 48 -32.45 -15.53 -27.89
C TRP A 48 -33.78 -16.30 -27.81
N LYS A 49 -34.82 -15.82 -28.52
CA LYS A 49 -36.15 -16.43 -28.51
C LYS A 49 -36.20 -17.79 -29.21
N GLU A 50 -35.27 -18.06 -30.12
CA GLU A 50 -35.24 -19.27 -30.96
C GLU A 50 -34.35 -20.38 -30.40
N LEU A 51 -33.60 -20.11 -29.32
CA LEU A 51 -32.70 -21.07 -28.69
C LEU A 51 -33.46 -22.06 -27.79
N LYS A 52 -33.10 -23.34 -27.88
CA LYS A 52 -33.58 -24.38 -26.96
C LYS A 52 -33.03 -24.14 -25.54
N MET A 53 -33.70 -24.68 -24.52
CA MET A 53 -33.37 -24.46 -23.10
C MET A 53 -31.90 -24.75 -22.76
N GLY A 54 -31.31 -25.80 -23.33
CA GLY A 54 -29.89 -26.14 -23.13
C GLY A 54 -28.90 -25.23 -23.88
N GLU A 55 -29.32 -24.58 -24.97
CA GLU A 55 -28.49 -23.67 -25.75
C GLU A 55 -28.43 -22.28 -25.11
N LYS A 56 -29.55 -21.85 -24.52
CA LYS A 56 -29.60 -20.68 -23.62
C LYS A 56 -28.68 -20.86 -22.43
N ALA A 57 -28.69 -22.05 -21.82
CA ALA A 57 -27.79 -22.38 -20.73
C ALA A 57 -26.31 -22.35 -21.17
N ALA A 58 -25.99 -22.86 -22.37
CA ALA A 58 -24.63 -22.81 -22.91
C ALA A 58 -24.13 -21.38 -23.17
N ARG A 59 -24.96 -20.53 -23.83
CA ARG A 59 -24.66 -19.11 -24.06
C ARG A 59 -24.51 -18.34 -22.74
N ALA A 60 -25.43 -18.57 -21.80
CA ALA A 60 -25.35 -17.98 -20.47
C ALA A 60 -24.07 -18.41 -19.75
N THR A 61 -23.69 -19.68 -19.80
CA THR A 61 -22.48 -20.20 -19.15
C THR A 61 -21.21 -19.55 -19.71
N GLN A 62 -21.11 -19.38 -21.03
CA GLN A 62 -19.96 -18.73 -21.66
C GLN A 62 -19.85 -17.24 -21.27
N GLN A 63 -20.97 -16.53 -21.23
CA GLN A 63 -21.02 -15.14 -20.80
C GLN A 63 -20.72 -14.99 -19.30
N SER A 64 -21.24 -15.89 -18.47
CA SER A 64 -21.01 -15.91 -17.02
C SER A 64 -19.59 -16.30 -16.64
N PHE A 65 -18.89 -17.13 -17.43
CA PHE A 65 -17.52 -17.53 -17.14
C PHE A 65 -16.53 -16.36 -17.24
N ASN A 66 -16.59 -15.58 -18.32
CA ASN A 66 -15.76 -14.39 -18.49
C ASN A 66 -16.06 -13.33 -17.41
N PHE A 67 -17.34 -13.13 -17.09
CA PHE A 67 -17.73 -12.25 -15.99
C PHE A 67 -17.22 -12.76 -14.63
N GLY A 68 -17.30 -14.07 -14.38
CA GLY A 68 -16.78 -14.72 -13.18
C GLY A 68 -15.27 -14.52 -13.03
N LEU A 69 -14.50 -14.63 -14.11
CA LEU A 69 -13.05 -14.33 -14.10
C LEU A 69 -12.76 -12.87 -13.76
N ILE A 70 -13.54 -11.93 -14.32
CA ILE A 70 -13.39 -10.50 -14.01
C ILE A 70 -13.69 -10.25 -12.51
N MET A 71 -14.79 -10.80 -12.00
CA MET A 71 -15.17 -10.64 -10.59
C MET A 71 -14.16 -11.29 -9.64
N LEU A 72 -13.59 -12.44 -10.01
CA LEU A 72 -12.51 -13.08 -9.27
C LEU A 72 -11.27 -12.18 -9.22
N GLY A 73 -10.88 -11.60 -10.36
CA GLY A 73 -9.76 -10.67 -10.44
C GLY A 73 -9.96 -9.42 -9.59
N ILE A 74 -11.16 -8.83 -9.62
CA ILE A 74 -11.52 -7.68 -8.77
C ILE A 74 -11.46 -8.06 -7.29
N THR A 75 -11.98 -9.22 -6.93
CA THR A 75 -12.00 -9.69 -5.53
C THR A 75 -10.57 -9.89 -5.00
N LEU A 76 -9.71 -10.58 -5.77
CA LEU A 76 -8.32 -10.78 -5.40
C LEU A 76 -7.54 -9.46 -5.30
N THR A 77 -7.73 -8.56 -6.26
CA THR A 77 -7.08 -7.24 -6.26
C THR A 77 -7.55 -6.39 -5.09
N GLY A 78 -8.86 -6.39 -4.79
CA GLY A 78 -9.44 -5.71 -3.64
C GLY A 78 -8.91 -6.25 -2.31
N ALA A 79 -8.75 -7.57 -2.18
CA ALA A 79 -8.19 -8.19 -0.99
C ALA A 79 -6.73 -7.75 -0.73
N VAL A 80 -5.89 -7.74 -1.77
CA VAL A 80 -4.50 -7.25 -1.64
C VAL A 80 -4.48 -5.76 -1.30
N GLY A 81 -5.30 -4.95 -1.98
CA GLY A 81 -5.45 -3.52 -1.69
C GLY A 81 -5.89 -3.24 -0.24
N TYR A 82 -6.80 -4.05 0.29
CA TYR A 82 -7.26 -3.96 1.68
C TYR A 82 -6.15 -4.24 2.69
N VAL A 83 -5.36 -5.31 2.47
CA VAL A 83 -4.22 -5.62 3.35
C VAL A 83 -3.19 -4.49 3.33
N LEU A 84 -2.85 -3.97 2.15
CA LEU A 84 -1.93 -2.84 2.03
C LEU A 84 -2.46 -1.58 2.74
N TRP A 85 -3.77 -1.33 2.68
CA TRP A 85 -4.38 -0.21 3.38
C TRP A 85 -4.24 -0.33 4.90
N LEU A 86 -4.55 -1.50 5.46
CA LEU A 86 -4.47 -1.74 6.90
C LEU A 86 -3.04 -1.69 7.43
N GLU A 87 -2.07 -2.23 6.69
CA GLU A 87 -0.69 -2.36 7.16
C GLU A 87 0.17 -1.12 6.87
N VAL A 88 0.02 -0.50 5.69
CA VAL A 88 0.95 0.54 5.20
C VAL A 88 0.35 1.93 5.30
N PHE A 89 -0.91 2.09 4.91
CA PHE A 89 -1.55 3.42 4.84
C PHE A 89 -2.35 3.78 6.08
N SER A 90 -2.60 2.83 6.98
CA SER A 90 -3.22 3.11 8.26
C SER A 90 -2.35 4.08 9.08
N THR A 91 -2.99 5.05 9.72
CA THR A 91 -2.36 5.96 10.68
C THR A 91 -1.80 5.22 11.89
N ASP A 92 -2.31 4.01 12.15
CA ASP A 92 -1.88 3.11 13.21
C ASP A 92 -0.68 2.23 12.79
N SER A 93 -0.19 2.35 11.55
CA SER A 93 0.96 1.59 11.08
C SER A 93 2.25 2.00 11.82
N LYS A 94 3.15 1.03 12.02
CA LYS A 94 4.43 1.23 12.70
C LYS A 94 5.26 2.35 12.06
N THR A 95 5.22 2.44 10.74
CA THR A 95 5.95 3.45 9.95
C THR A 95 5.31 4.83 10.07
N ALA A 96 3.97 4.93 10.09
CA ALA A 96 3.28 6.21 10.30
C ALA A 96 3.60 6.77 11.70
N ILE A 97 3.53 5.92 12.73
CA ILE A 97 3.87 6.31 14.11
C ILE A 97 5.33 6.74 14.21
N PHE A 98 6.26 5.98 13.61
CA PHE A 98 7.68 6.35 13.55
C PHE A 98 7.89 7.71 12.89
N ASN A 99 7.30 7.94 11.72
CA ASN A 99 7.47 9.20 10.99
C ASN A 99 6.90 10.38 11.79
N ARG A 100 5.74 10.21 12.44
CA ARG A 100 5.13 11.23 13.30
C ARG A 100 6.00 11.55 14.50
N ALA A 101 6.48 10.54 15.22
CA ALA A 101 7.34 10.72 16.39
C ALA A 101 8.69 11.36 16.01
N ALA A 102 9.32 10.90 14.92
CA ALA A 102 10.56 11.48 14.41
C ALA A 102 10.38 12.93 13.97
N ASP A 103 9.25 13.27 13.34
CA ASP A 103 8.93 14.64 12.96
C ASP A 103 8.67 15.54 14.15
N GLN A 104 8.12 15.01 15.23
CA GLN A 104 7.92 15.75 16.46
C GLN A 104 9.25 16.05 17.16
N VAL A 105 10.15 15.06 17.26
CA VAL A 105 11.52 15.25 17.76
C VAL A 105 12.28 16.29 16.94
N ARG A 106 12.10 16.28 15.62
CA ARG A 106 12.71 17.25 14.70
C ARG A 106 12.14 18.66 14.78
N LYS A 107 10.97 18.85 15.38
CA LYS A 107 10.30 20.15 15.52
C LYS A 107 10.55 20.77 16.89
N ASP A 108 10.81 19.96 17.91
CA ASP A 108 11.04 20.46 19.27
C ASP A 108 12.42 21.14 19.36
N PRO A 109 12.49 22.44 19.73
CA PRO A 109 13.75 23.17 19.85
C PRO A 109 14.72 22.53 20.85
N ARG A 110 14.22 21.97 21.96
CA ARG A 110 15.10 21.33 22.96
C ARG A 110 15.75 20.06 22.42
N CYS A 111 15.04 19.30 21.58
CA CYS A 111 15.62 18.13 20.94
C CYS A 111 16.68 18.52 19.90
N ILE A 112 16.45 19.63 19.19
CA ILE A 112 17.44 20.17 18.25
C ILE A 112 18.70 20.60 19.01
N GLU A 113 18.55 21.34 20.10
CA GLU A 113 19.69 21.76 20.94
C GLU A 113 20.48 20.56 21.48
N LEU A 114 19.79 19.52 21.96
CA LEU A 114 20.43 18.31 22.50
C LEU A 114 21.17 17.48 21.44
N LEU A 115 20.67 17.41 20.20
CA LEU A 115 21.20 16.55 19.15
C LEU A 115 22.16 17.27 18.18
N ALA A 116 21.88 18.54 17.89
CA ALA A 116 22.64 19.35 16.95
C ALA A 116 23.61 20.33 17.63
N GLY A 117 23.39 20.62 18.92
CA GLY A 117 24.15 21.61 19.66
C GLY A 117 23.45 22.98 19.66
N THR A 118 24.03 23.91 20.42
CA THR A 118 23.54 25.30 20.54
C THR A 118 24.24 26.26 19.57
N GLU A 119 25.22 25.77 18.81
CA GLU A 119 26.12 26.59 18.00
C GLU A 119 25.76 26.51 16.51
N GLY A 120 24.95 27.46 16.04
CA GLY A 120 24.62 27.63 14.62
C GLY A 120 23.13 27.55 14.31
N LEU A 121 22.76 27.87 13.06
CA LEU A 121 21.40 27.75 12.56
C LEU A 121 21.10 26.28 12.21
N HIS A 122 20.76 25.48 13.22
CA HIS A 122 20.45 24.06 13.01
C HIS A 122 19.08 23.88 12.36
N THR A 123 19.06 23.15 11.23
CA THR A 123 17.82 22.85 10.51
C THR A 123 17.36 21.41 10.77
N LYS A 124 16.04 21.18 10.77
CA LYS A 124 15.39 19.85 10.85
C LYS A 124 16.05 18.74 10.01
N ARG A 125 16.70 19.07 8.89
CA ARG A 125 17.34 18.12 7.96
C ARG A 125 18.62 17.48 8.50
N GLU A 126 19.24 18.07 9.52
CA GLU A 126 20.48 17.54 10.11
C GLU A 126 20.21 16.33 11.02
N ILE A 127 18.99 16.21 11.55
CA ILE A 127 18.60 15.14 12.48
C ILE A 127 18.07 13.93 11.70
N LYS A 128 18.88 12.89 11.65
CA LYS A 128 18.54 11.59 11.06
C LYS A 128 17.84 10.72 12.10
N ALA A 129 16.84 9.96 11.68
CA ALA A 129 16.13 8.99 12.52
C ALA A 129 16.13 7.63 11.81
N TYR A 130 16.37 6.55 12.55
CA TYR A 130 16.48 5.21 11.98
C TYR A 130 16.18 4.10 13.00
N GLY A 131 15.77 2.92 12.51
CA GLY A 131 15.50 1.74 13.34
C GLY A 131 16.76 1.03 13.84
N GLU A 132 16.59 -0.18 14.35
CA GLU A 132 17.68 -0.98 14.92
C GLU A 132 18.76 -1.32 13.88
N PRO A 133 20.05 -1.27 14.27
CA PRO A 133 21.13 -1.76 13.42
C PRO A 133 21.05 -3.29 13.31
N SER A 134 21.20 -3.79 12.08
CA SER A 134 21.32 -5.22 11.83
C SER A 134 22.78 -5.65 11.89
N TRP A 135 23.05 -6.81 12.49
CA TRP A 135 24.38 -7.43 12.55
C TRP A 135 24.85 -7.96 11.18
N SER A 136 23.91 -8.27 10.27
CA SER A 136 24.23 -8.80 8.95
C SER A 136 24.53 -7.70 7.94
N ARG A 137 25.70 -7.78 7.29
CA ARG A 137 26.11 -6.86 6.21
C ARG A 137 25.17 -6.90 4.99
N TRP A 138 24.44 -8.01 4.80
CA TRP A 138 23.44 -8.15 3.74
C TRP A 138 22.08 -7.56 4.12
N ALA A 139 21.73 -7.55 5.40
CA ALA A 139 20.47 -6.99 5.89
C ALA A 139 20.68 -5.57 6.46
N ARG A 140 21.13 -4.62 5.63
CA ARG A 140 21.32 -3.21 6.03
C ARG A 140 20.03 -2.42 6.29
N ASN A 141 18.86 -3.03 6.08
CA ASN A 141 17.59 -2.40 6.37
C ASN A 141 17.40 -2.29 7.89
N ARG A 142 17.33 -1.05 8.40
CA ARG A 142 17.14 -0.78 9.82
C ARG A 142 15.67 -0.93 10.16
N THR A 143 15.31 -2.08 10.74
CA THR A 143 13.91 -2.37 11.09
C THR A 143 13.52 -1.58 12.32
N ILE A 144 12.31 -1.01 12.33
CA ILE A 144 11.78 -0.30 13.48
C ILE A 144 11.28 -1.33 14.48
N ALA A 145 11.95 -1.44 15.62
CA ALA A 145 11.54 -2.35 16.68
C ALA A 145 10.29 -1.80 17.36
N SER A 146 9.18 -2.52 17.20
CA SER A 146 7.95 -2.24 17.91
C SER A 146 7.30 -3.51 18.44
N ARG A 147 6.70 -3.39 19.62
CA ARG A 147 5.98 -4.44 20.34
C ARG A 147 4.60 -3.93 20.70
N ASN A 148 3.59 -4.71 20.32
CA ASN A 148 2.20 -4.47 20.69
C ASN A 148 1.81 -5.47 21.80
N GLU A 149 1.15 -4.97 22.83
CA GLU A 149 0.68 -5.76 23.96
C GLU A 149 -0.70 -5.29 24.37
N THR A 150 -1.63 -6.21 24.57
CA THR A 150 -2.98 -5.87 25.04
C THR A 150 -3.12 -6.30 26.49
N ASP A 151 -3.46 -5.35 27.36
CA ASP A 151 -3.67 -5.61 28.78
C ASP A 151 -5.01 -6.32 29.01
N ARG A 152 -5.20 -6.91 30.20
CA ARG A 152 -6.44 -7.58 30.63
C ARG A 152 -7.65 -6.65 30.62
N ALA A 153 -7.43 -5.34 30.76
CA ALA A 153 -8.47 -4.32 30.67
C ALA A 153 -8.87 -3.99 29.21
N GLY A 154 -8.25 -4.63 28.20
CA GLY A 154 -8.49 -4.38 26.79
C GLY A 154 -7.81 -3.11 26.25
N VAL A 155 -6.83 -2.56 26.99
CA VAL A 155 -6.02 -1.42 26.53
C VAL A 155 -4.86 -1.95 25.70
N GLU A 156 -4.68 -1.42 24.51
CA GLU A 156 -3.54 -1.77 23.66
C GLU A 156 -2.37 -0.83 23.94
N HIS A 157 -1.20 -1.43 24.13
CA HIS A 157 0.07 -0.77 24.37
C HIS A 157 0.98 -0.99 23.17
N MET A 158 1.41 0.10 22.53
CA MET A 158 2.44 0.07 21.49
C MET A 158 3.72 0.64 22.08
N HIS A 159 4.74 -0.21 22.19
CA HIS A 159 6.10 0.19 22.55
C HIS A 159 6.94 0.22 21.29
N MET A 160 7.65 1.32 21.06
CA MET A 160 8.56 1.45 19.93
C MET A 160 9.78 2.22 20.37
N HIS A 161 10.94 1.83 19.85
CA HIS A 161 12.15 2.61 20.03
C HIS A 161 12.92 2.72 18.72
N PHE A 162 13.62 3.83 18.58
CA PHE A 162 14.45 4.09 17.40
C PHE A 162 15.59 5.03 17.76
N TYR A 163 16.58 5.12 16.89
CA TYR A 163 17.75 5.95 17.11
C TYR A 163 17.65 7.25 16.33
N VAL A 164 18.17 8.31 16.94
CA VAL A 164 18.30 9.64 16.34
C VAL A 164 19.75 10.07 16.37
N GLU A 165 20.19 10.73 15.31
CA GLU A 165 21.56 11.17 15.12
C GLU A 165 21.55 12.59 14.59
N GLY A 166 22.09 13.51 15.38
CA GLY A 166 22.43 14.85 14.96
C GLY A 166 23.96 15.02 14.84
N PRO A 167 24.41 16.21 14.41
CA PRO A 167 25.83 16.50 14.24
C PRO A 167 26.62 16.49 15.55
N ALA A 168 25.99 16.83 16.68
CA ALA A 168 26.67 16.88 17.99
C ALA A 168 26.51 15.58 18.79
N ALA A 169 25.32 14.97 18.76
CA ALA A 169 25.02 13.80 19.58
C ALA A 169 24.12 12.76 18.90
N LYS A 170 24.19 11.55 19.44
CA LYS A 170 23.29 10.43 19.10
C LYS A 170 22.43 10.11 20.30
N GLY A 171 21.17 9.78 20.06
CA GLY A 171 20.22 9.43 21.11
C GLY A 171 19.30 8.29 20.72
N THR A 172 18.57 7.79 21.70
CA THR A 172 17.52 6.80 21.52
C THR A 172 16.19 7.43 21.90
N VAL A 173 15.20 7.30 21.03
CA VAL A 173 13.83 7.73 21.28
C VAL A 173 13.03 6.54 21.75
N GLN A 174 12.34 6.72 22.87
CA GLN A 174 11.42 5.74 23.45
C GLN A 174 10.00 6.26 23.28
N VAL A 175 9.16 5.45 22.65
CA VAL A 175 7.76 5.75 22.36
C VAL A 175 6.89 4.72 23.07
N HIS A 176 5.94 5.20 23.87
CA HIS A 176 4.88 4.40 24.46
C HIS A 176 3.54 5.04 24.12
N MET A 177 2.72 4.33 23.36
CA MET A 177 1.37 4.75 23.03
C MET A 177 0.34 3.79 23.63
N LEU A 178 -0.84 4.33 23.91
CA LEU A 178 -1.98 3.63 24.43
C LEU A 178 -3.16 3.80 23.49
N ARG A 179 -3.98 2.76 23.39
CA ARG A 179 -5.29 2.83 22.76
C ARG A 179 -6.30 2.19 23.69
N MET A 180 -7.27 2.98 24.11
CA MET A 180 -8.33 2.55 25.01
C MET A 180 -9.34 1.69 24.23
N PRO A 181 -10.00 0.73 24.90
CA PRO A 181 -11.04 -0.06 24.27
C PRO A 181 -12.17 0.87 23.80
N GLY A 182 -12.47 0.83 22.50
CA GLY A 182 -13.46 1.70 21.86
C GLY A 182 -12.90 2.99 21.22
N GLN A 183 -11.63 3.33 21.48
CA GLN A 183 -10.96 4.44 20.80
C GLN A 183 -10.34 3.97 19.48
N LYS A 184 -10.35 4.83 18.46
CA LYS A 184 -9.80 4.51 17.14
C LYS A 184 -8.31 4.80 17.03
N ASP A 185 -7.83 5.82 17.71
CA ASP A 185 -6.47 6.34 17.54
C ASP A 185 -5.59 6.01 18.74
N PHE A 186 -4.29 5.84 18.48
CA PHE A 186 -3.27 5.75 19.51
C PHE A 186 -2.93 7.13 20.10
N GLU A 187 -2.86 7.21 21.42
CA GLU A 187 -2.43 8.40 22.17
C GLU A 187 -1.05 8.19 22.79
N TYR A 188 -0.23 9.23 22.81
CA TYR A 188 1.08 9.17 23.45
C TYR A 188 0.94 9.17 24.97
N LYS A 189 1.40 8.08 25.59
CA LYS A 189 1.65 8.04 27.04
C LYS A 189 3.04 8.56 27.37
N MET A 190 3.99 8.31 26.48
CA MET A 190 5.37 8.74 26.62
C MET A 190 6.02 8.89 25.24
N LEU A 191 6.67 10.01 25.02
CA LEU A 191 7.62 10.25 23.96
C LEU A 191 8.84 10.89 24.60
N ALA A 192 9.93 10.14 24.71
CA ALA A 192 11.14 10.59 25.40
C ALA A 192 12.38 10.38 24.54
N VAL A 193 13.32 11.32 24.62
CA VAL A 193 14.63 11.25 23.97
C VAL A 193 15.69 11.08 25.04
N ASP A 194 16.52 10.06 24.86
CA ASP A 194 17.62 9.70 25.74
C ASP A 194 18.94 9.92 25.01
N VAL A 195 19.70 10.92 25.45
CA VAL A 195 21.03 11.24 24.90
C VAL A 195 22.07 10.86 25.96
N PRO A 196 23.08 10.04 25.63
CA PRO A 196 24.11 9.64 26.58
C PRO A 196 24.77 10.86 27.23
N GLY A 197 24.83 10.88 28.56
CA GLY A 197 25.42 11.97 29.33
C GLY A 197 24.48 13.15 29.62
N GLN A 198 23.24 13.13 29.13
CA GLN A 198 22.22 14.13 29.44
C GLN A 198 21.03 13.49 30.18
N LYS A 199 20.25 14.32 30.89
CA LYS A 199 19.00 13.85 31.50
C LYS A 199 17.99 13.54 30.40
N ARG A 200 17.31 12.40 30.51
CA ARG A 200 16.20 12.03 29.59
C ARG A 200 15.19 13.16 29.49
N TYR A 201 14.91 13.57 28.26
CA TYR A 201 13.98 14.64 27.94
C TYR A 201 12.64 14.05 27.48
N PHE A 202 11.54 14.50 28.07
CA PHE A 202 10.19 14.04 27.75
C PHE A 202 9.48 15.11 26.91
N LEU A 203 9.06 14.75 25.69
CA LEU A 203 8.31 15.62 24.77
C LEU A 203 6.82 15.59 25.09
N GLU A 204 6.30 14.37 25.27
CA GLU A 204 4.91 14.14 25.63
C GLU A 204 4.84 13.04 26.67
N GLY A 205 4.12 13.29 27.77
CA GLY A 205 3.98 12.33 28.85
C GLY A 205 5.28 12.06 29.61
N GLY A 206 5.17 11.97 30.93
CA GLY A 206 6.31 11.83 31.84
C GLY A 206 5.86 11.69 33.29
N ASP A 207 4.65 12.16 33.58
CA ASP A 207 4.06 12.15 34.92
C ASP A 207 3.89 10.76 35.54
N GLY A 208 3.85 9.69 34.73
CA GLY A 208 3.65 8.32 35.22
C GLY A 208 4.92 7.53 35.52
N ILE A 209 6.11 7.99 35.09
CA ILE A 209 7.37 7.23 35.21
C ILE A 209 8.23 7.78 36.36
N ILE A 210 8.11 9.07 36.68
CA ILE A 210 8.78 9.69 37.84
C ILE A 210 7.86 9.56 39.06
N GLY A 211 7.89 8.39 39.70
CA GLY A 211 7.44 8.20 41.09
C GLY A 211 5.99 8.56 41.42
N GLY A 212 5.08 7.59 41.28
CA GLY A 212 3.98 7.43 42.24
C GLY A 212 2.83 8.45 42.27
N GLN A 213 2.80 9.49 41.42
CA GLN A 213 1.59 10.32 41.28
C GLN A 213 0.84 9.96 40.00
N ARG A 214 -0.34 9.34 40.17
CA ARG A 214 -1.36 9.30 39.13
C ARG A 214 -1.69 10.74 38.74
N SER A 215 -1.16 11.19 37.60
CA SER A 215 -1.58 12.44 36.97
C SER A 215 -3.06 12.30 36.62
N GLN A 216 -3.87 13.02 37.38
CA GLN A 216 -5.30 13.19 37.20
C GLN A 216 -5.57 13.48 35.71
N GLY A 217 -6.25 12.56 35.04
CA GLY A 217 -6.39 12.56 33.58
C GLY A 217 -6.93 13.90 33.08
N ARG A 218 -6.14 14.60 32.26
CA ARG A 218 -6.64 15.74 31.49
C ARG A 218 -7.42 15.17 30.31
N MET A 219 -8.74 15.24 30.38
CA MET A 219 -9.60 15.03 29.23
C MET A 219 -10.30 16.36 28.95
N PHE A 220 -10.08 16.91 27.75
CA PHE A 220 -10.78 18.11 27.23
C PHE A 220 -10.52 19.45 27.95
N GLY A 221 -9.31 19.69 28.47
CA GLY A 221 -8.95 20.99 29.06
C GLY A 221 -9.62 21.30 30.40
N VAL A 222 -10.39 20.37 30.96
CA VAL A 222 -11.00 20.50 32.29
C VAL A 222 -10.35 19.52 33.25
N ARG A 223 -9.98 20.02 34.43
CA ARG A 223 -9.44 19.22 35.53
C ARG A 223 -10.61 18.73 36.37
N TRP A 224 -10.84 17.42 36.39
CA TRP A 224 -11.78 16.81 37.34
C TRP A 224 -11.02 16.54 38.63
N ASN A 225 -11.40 17.27 39.69
CA ASN A 225 -10.87 17.08 41.04
C ASN A 225 -11.51 15.88 41.71
#